data_AF-U2RWA3-F1
#
_entry.id   AF-U2RWA3-F1
#
_cell.length_a   1.000
_cell.length_b   1.000
_cell.length_c   1.000
_cell.angle_alpha   90.00
_cell.angle_beta   90.00
_cell.angle_gamma   90.00
#
_symmetry.space_group_name_H-M   'P 1'
#
loop_
_entity.id
_entity.type
_entity.pdbx_description
1 polymer ?
#
loop_
_entity_poly.entity_id
_entity_poly.type
_entity_poly.pdbx_seq_one_letter_code
_entity_poly.pdbx_strand_id
1 'polypeptide(L)'
;MRDNINPDHYRILTKNGEFETIDLIQSIVTDFGSVCQANILKYGIRANKKHDKPTEDIKKIVRYCEFWLNELEGKKASASVVVNSLLGEQEKELVRDKNIKVVRVNSENIPIQVSNDIKNTIDALGKLIYGED
;
A
#
# COMPACT_ATOMS: atom_id res chain seq x y z
N MET A 1 -16.37 -9.20 -4.29
CA MET A 1 -15.22 -9.97 -4.82
C MET A 1 -14.27 -10.17 -3.65
N ARG A 2 -13.78 -11.40 -3.39
CA ARG A 2 -12.98 -11.70 -2.18
C ARG A 2 -11.56 -11.17 -2.38
N ASP A 3 -11.10 -10.27 -1.52
CA ASP A 3 -9.70 -9.80 -1.53
C ASP A 3 -8.80 -10.93 -0.99
N ASN A 4 -7.99 -11.52 -1.86
CA ASN A 4 -7.07 -12.60 -1.50
C ASN A 4 -5.70 -12.08 -1.03
N ILE A 5 -5.47 -10.77 -1.12
CA ILE A 5 -4.21 -10.10 -0.77
C ILE A 5 -4.30 -9.60 0.67
N ASN A 6 -5.39 -8.92 1.03
CA ASN A 6 -5.72 -8.55 2.40
C ASN A 6 -7.12 -9.05 2.78
N PRO A 7 -7.28 -10.35 3.07
CA PRO A 7 -8.61 -10.90 3.33
C PRO A 7 -9.14 -10.47 4.71
N ASP A 8 -10.44 -10.18 4.77
CA ASP A 8 -11.11 -9.59 5.95
C ASP A 8 -11.00 -10.40 7.26
N HIS A 9 -10.63 -11.69 7.21
CA HIS A 9 -10.46 -12.49 8.43
C HIS A 9 -9.20 -12.16 9.23
N TYR A 10 -8.33 -11.29 8.72
CA TYR A 10 -7.22 -10.71 9.50
C TYR A 10 -7.61 -9.41 10.19
N ARG A 11 -8.78 -8.86 9.89
CA ARG A 11 -9.34 -7.72 10.63
C ARG A 11 -10.01 -8.23 11.90
N ILE A 12 -9.51 -7.74 13.02
CA ILE A 12 -10.06 -7.99 14.34
C ILE A 12 -10.86 -6.75 14.73
N LEU A 13 -12.18 -6.89 14.78
CA LEU A 13 -13.07 -5.87 15.31
C LEU A 13 -12.99 -5.89 16.84
N THR A 14 -12.48 -4.83 17.44
CA THR A 14 -12.44 -4.66 18.90
C THR A 14 -13.45 -3.59 19.34
N LYS A 15 -13.79 -3.55 20.63
CA LYS A 15 -14.65 -2.48 21.20
C LYS A 15 -14.09 -1.05 20.97
N ASN A 16 -12.80 -0.93 20.65
CA ASN A 16 -12.09 0.34 20.49
C ASN A 16 -11.70 0.64 19.03
N GLY A 17 -12.22 -0.11 18.05
CA GLY A 17 -11.96 0.11 16.62
C GLY A 17 -11.54 -1.16 15.86
N GLU A 18 -11.34 -1.01 14.55
CA GLU A 18 -10.76 -2.04 13.67
C GLU A 18 -9.26 -2.15 13.88
N PHE A 19 -8.78 -3.38 14.03
CA PHE A 19 -7.38 -3.69 14.28
C PHE A 19 -6.91 -4.74 13.26
N GLU A 20 -5.83 -4.48 12.53
CA GLU A 20 -5.26 -5.45 11.59
C GLU A 20 -4.32 -6.41 12.34
N THR A 21 -4.46 -7.72 12.14
CA THR A 21 -3.64 -8.74 12.83
C THR A 21 -2.14 -8.48 12.69
N ILE A 22 -1.70 -7.88 11.57
CA ILE A 22 -0.30 -7.55 11.34
C ILE A 22 0.25 -6.51 12.32
N ASP A 23 -0.56 -5.54 12.74
CA ASP A 23 -0.14 -4.52 13.72
C ASP A 23 0.04 -5.13 15.11
N LEU A 24 -0.75 -6.18 15.44
CA LEU A 24 -0.63 -6.90 16.70
C LEU A 24 0.70 -7.65 16.69
N ILE A 25 0.96 -8.37 15.59
CA ILE A 25 2.21 -9.10 15.39
C ILE A 25 3.38 -8.12 15.55
N GLN A 26 3.35 -6.96 14.88
CA GLN A 26 4.37 -5.91 15.01
C GLN A 26 4.59 -5.51 16.48
N SER A 27 3.53 -5.29 17.25
CA SER A 27 3.64 -4.85 18.65
C SER A 27 4.16 -5.91 19.64
N ILE A 28 4.03 -7.20 19.33
CA ILE A 28 4.35 -8.29 20.27
C ILE A 28 5.65 -9.01 19.97
N VAL A 29 6.11 -9.00 18.71
CA VAL A 29 7.33 -9.72 18.32
C VAL A 29 8.56 -8.83 18.50
N THR A 30 9.65 -9.43 18.96
CA THR A 30 10.92 -8.70 19.14
C THR A 30 11.59 -8.31 17.82
N ASP A 31 11.36 -9.08 16.76
CA ASP A 31 11.91 -8.83 15.42
C ASP A 31 10.82 -9.03 14.36
N PHE A 32 10.12 -7.93 14.06
CA PHE A 32 9.07 -7.92 13.04
C PHE A 32 9.65 -8.04 11.62
N GLY A 33 10.88 -7.57 11.40
CA GLY A 33 11.57 -7.69 10.11
C GLY A 33 11.73 -9.15 9.68
N SER A 34 12.14 -10.02 10.60
CA SER A 34 12.21 -11.47 10.33
C SER A 34 10.87 -12.10 9.98
N VAL A 35 9.76 -11.64 10.59
CA VAL A 35 8.40 -12.09 10.25
C VAL A 35 8.06 -11.72 8.80
N CYS A 36 8.38 -10.49 8.38
CA CYS A 36 8.19 -10.05 7.01
C CYS A 36 9.04 -10.84 6.02
N GLN A 37 10.34 -11.01 6.30
CA GLN A 37 11.27 -11.78 5.47
C GLN A 37 10.80 -13.22 5.25
N ALA A 38 10.37 -13.91 6.31
CA ALA A 38 9.88 -15.28 6.22
C ALA A 38 8.65 -15.39 5.31
N ASN A 39 7.74 -14.41 5.38
CA ASN A 39 6.56 -14.36 4.50
C ASN A 39 6.92 -14.05 3.05
N ILE A 40 7.86 -13.13 2.81
CA ILE A 40 8.39 -12.82 1.48
C ILE A 40 8.98 -14.10 0.84
N LEU A 41 9.84 -14.82 1.56
CA LEU A 41 10.43 -16.07 1.08
C LEU A 41 9.36 -17.14 0.82
N LYS A 42 8.41 -17.31 1.75
CA LYS A 42 7.28 -18.25 1.63
C LYS A 42 6.51 -18.01 0.34
N TYR A 43 6.14 -16.76 0.04
CA TYR A 43 5.38 -16.45 -1.16
C TYR A 43 6.24 -16.52 -2.44
N GLY A 44 7.53 -16.17 -2.37
CA GLY A 44 8.46 -16.34 -3.49
C GLY A 44 8.59 -17.79 -3.95
N ILE A 45 8.73 -18.72 -3.00
CA ILE A 45 8.80 -20.17 -3.30
C ILE A 45 7.45 -20.70 -3.85
N ARG A 46 6.34 -20.08 -3.43
CA ARG A 46 4.96 -20.53 -3.72
C ARG A 46 4.41 -20.04 -5.06
N ALA A 47 4.86 -18.88 -5.54
CA ALA A 47 4.28 -18.17 -6.67
C ALA A 47 4.06 -19.04 -7.91
N ASN A 48 5.02 -19.90 -8.25
CA ASN A 48 4.93 -20.76 -9.44
C ASN A 48 4.41 -22.18 -9.13
N LYS A 49 3.95 -22.47 -7.91
CA LYS A 49 3.64 -23.82 -7.44
C LYS A 49 2.21 -24.03 -6.95
N LYS A 50 1.57 -23.01 -6.36
CA LYS A 50 0.28 -23.20 -5.66
C LYS A 50 -0.93 -22.63 -6.38
N HIS A 51 -0.77 -21.55 -7.15
CA HIS A 51 -1.86 -20.84 -7.80
C HIS A 51 -1.64 -20.83 -9.31
N ASP A 52 -2.72 -20.86 -10.10
CA ASP A 52 -2.67 -20.78 -11.57
C ASP A 52 -1.95 -19.52 -12.08
N LYS A 53 -1.85 -18.49 -11.22
CA LYS A 53 -1.18 -17.22 -11.53
C LYS A 53 -0.23 -16.82 -10.40
N PRO A 54 1.08 -16.66 -10.66
CA PRO A 54 2.05 -16.20 -9.67
C PRO A 54 1.75 -14.80 -9.13
N THR A 55 0.96 -14.01 -9.86
CA THR A 55 0.61 -12.62 -9.53
C THR A 55 0.05 -12.45 -8.12
N GLU A 56 -0.75 -13.37 -7.59
CA GLU A 56 -1.29 -13.23 -6.23
C GLU A 56 -0.19 -13.28 -5.17
N ASP A 57 0.78 -14.19 -5.33
CA ASP A 57 1.90 -14.32 -4.41
C ASP A 57 2.87 -13.15 -4.55
N ILE A 58 3.09 -12.65 -5.77
CA ILE A 58 3.89 -11.43 -5.99
C ILE A 58 3.25 -10.24 -5.28
N LYS A 59 1.93 -10.05 -5.37
CA LYS A 59 1.23 -8.98 -4.65
C LYS A 59 1.35 -9.13 -3.13
N LYS A 60 1.32 -10.36 -2.61
CA LYS A 60 1.57 -10.63 -1.18
C LYS A 60 3.00 -10.30 -0.78
N ILE A 61 4.00 -10.60 -1.62
CA ILE A 61 5.39 -10.20 -1.38
C ILE A 61 5.48 -8.68 -1.26
N VAL A 62 4.93 -7.95 -2.22
CA VAL A 62 4.92 -6.47 -2.21
C VAL A 62 4.30 -5.95 -0.91
N ARG A 63 3.16 -6.51 -0.49
CA ARG A 63 2.49 -6.11 0.76
C ARG A 63 3.36 -6.33 2.00
N TYR A 64 4.10 -7.44 2.09
CA TYR A 64 5.03 -7.67 3.21
C TYR A 64 6.28 -6.79 3.14
N CYS A 65 6.72 -6.36 1.95
CA CYS A 65 7.75 -5.34 1.82
C CYS A 65 7.26 -3.99 2.36
N GLU A 66 6.02 -3.59 2.06
CA GLU A 66 5.41 -2.36 2.60
C GLU A 66 5.33 -2.39 4.13
N PHE A 67 4.88 -3.50 4.70
CA PHE A 67 4.83 -3.68 6.16
C PHE A 67 6.20 -3.51 6.81
N TRP A 68 7.23 -4.08 6.18
CA TRP A 68 8.59 -3.97 6.69
C TRP A 68 9.14 -2.55 6.54
N LEU A 69 8.85 -1.85 5.44
CA LEU A 69 9.22 -0.44 5.30
C LEU A 69 8.55 0.43 6.36
N ASN A 70 7.27 0.22 6.65
CA ASN A 70 6.56 0.94 7.70
C ASN A 70 7.22 0.75 9.08
N GLU A 71 7.63 -0.48 9.43
CA GLU A 71 8.40 -0.75 10.65
C GLU A 71 9.71 0.04 10.70
N LEU A 72 10.48 0.04 9.61
CA LEU A 72 11.74 0.79 9.52
C LEU A 72 11.54 2.31 9.63
N GLU A 73 10.36 2.81 9.25
CA GLU A 73 9.96 4.21 9.37
C GLU A 73 9.27 4.53 10.72
N GLY A 74 9.16 3.55 11.64
CA GLY A 74 8.50 3.73 12.93
C GLY A 74 6.97 3.91 12.86
N LYS A 75 6.35 3.44 11.77
CA LYS A 75 4.91 3.49 11.53
C LYS A 75 4.25 2.16 11.87
N LYS A 76 2.92 2.17 12.06
CA LYS A 76 2.13 0.93 12.11
C LYS A 76 2.32 0.14 10.82
N ALA A 77 2.48 -1.17 10.91
CA ALA A 77 2.71 -2.03 9.75
C ALA A 77 1.59 -1.88 8.70
N SER A 78 0.33 -1.81 9.12
CA SER A 78 -0.83 -1.64 8.25
C SER A 78 -0.95 -0.27 7.59
N ALA A 79 -0.18 0.74 8.06
CA ALA A 79 -0.29 2.11 7.59
C ALA A 79 -0.16 2.19 6.07
N SER A 80 -1.04 2.98 5.46
CA SER A 80 -1.00 3.17 4.03
C SER A 80 0.24 3.97 3.62
N VAL A 81 0.97 3.45 2.64
CA VAL A 81 2.12 4.16 2.06
C VAL A 81 1.58 5.40 1.34
N VAL A 82 1.97 6.59 1.80
CA VAL A 82 1.57 7.85 1.18
C VAL A 82 2.15 7.89 -0.23
N VAL A 83 1.28 8.01 -1.25
CA VAL A 83 1.60 7.90 -2.68
C VAL A 83 2.81 8.74 -3.14
N ASN A 84 3.13 9.84 -2.45
CA ASN A 84 4.32 10.66 -2.73
C ASN A 84 5.66 9.94 -2.51
N SER A 85 5.71 8.88 -1.70
CA SER A 85 6.92 8.06 -1.54
C SER A 85 7.02 6.91 -2.54
N LEU A 86 5.98 6.67 -3.35
CA LEU A 86 5.98 5.64 -4.40
C LEU A 86 6.72 6.08 -5.67
N LEU A 87 6.93 7.39 -5.86
CA LEU A 87 7.75 7.88 -6.95
C LEU A 87 9.22 7.73 -6.57
N GLY A 88 9.95 6.89 -7.30
CA GLY A 88 11.41 6.88 -7.26
C GLY A 88 11.99 8.22 -7.73
N GLU A 89 13.26 8.49 -7.43
CA GLU A 89 13.92 9.74 -7.85
C GLU A 89 13.85 9.97 -9.37
N GLN A 90 13.92 8.90 -10.17
CA GLN A 90 13.73 8.95 -11.62
C GLN A 90 12.31 9.31 -12.04
N GLU A 91 11.29 8.80 -11.35
CA GLU A 91 9.89 9.10 -11.66
C GLU A 91 9.56 10.54 -11.25
N LYS A 92 10.10 11.01 -10.11
CA LYS A 92 10.04 12.41 -9.69
C LYS A 92 10.71 13.34 -10.70
N GLU A 93 11.86 12.95 -11.24
CA GLU A 93 12.56 13.70 -12.29
C GLU A 93 11.77 13.71 -13.61
N LEU A 94 11.19 12.57 -13.99
CA LEU A 94 10.39 12.43 -15.20
C LEU A 94 9.15 13.34 -15.20
N VAL A 95 8.51 13.52 -14.04
CA VAL A 95 7.32 14.38 -13.91
C VAL A 95 7.65 15.84 -13.59
N ARG A 96 8.88 16.16 -13.18
CA ARG A 96 9.30 17.49 -12.70
C ARG A 96 9.02 18.62 -13.69
N ASP A 97 9.33 18.39 -14.96
CA ASP A 97 9.23 19.40 -16.02
C ASP A 97 8.02 19.18 -16.94
N LYS A 98 7.15 18.23 -16.60
CA LYS A 98 5.96 17.91 -17.39
C LYS A 98 4.79 18.71 -16.87
N ASN A 99 4.15 19.47 -17.76
CA ASN A 99 2.88 20.11 -17.48
C ASN A 99 1.77 19.03 -17.49
N ILE A 100 1.46 18.46 -16.32
CA ILE A 100 0.43 17.43 -16.17
C ILE A 100 -0.94 18.09 -16.31
N LYS A 101 -1.61 17.84 -17.44
CA LYS A 101 -2.91 18.44 -17.78
C LYS A 101 -4.12 17.58 -17.43
N VAL A 102 -3.93 16.28 -17.19
CA VAL A 102 -5.01 15.32 -16.97
C VAL A 102 -4.52 14.21 -16.04
N VAL A 103 -5.34 13.83 -15.06
CA VAL A 103 -5.18 12.60 -14.27
C VAL A 103 -6.33 11.67 -14.61
N ARG A 104 -6.04 10.41 -14.89
CA ARG A 104 -7.06 9.41 -15.18
C ARG A 104 -7.31 8.54 -13.94
N VAL A 105 -8.54 8.50 -13.47
CA VAL A 105 -8.97 7.65 -12.35
C VAL A 105 -10.02 6.68 -12.88
N ASN A 106 -9.75 5.38 -12.76
CA ASN A 106 -10.54 4.34 -13.43
C ASN A 106 -10.63 4.58 -14.95
N SER A 107 -11.83 4.90 -15.45
CA SER A 107 -12.11 5.20 -16.86
C SER A 107 -12.32 6.69 -17.13
N GLU A 108 -12.28 7.54 -16.10
CA GLU A 108 -12.59 8.95 -16.19
C GLU A 108 -11.33 9.81 -16.26
N ASN A 109 -11.33 10.78 -17.17
CA ASN A 109 -10.27 11.77 -17.30
C ASN A 109 -10.64 13.02 -16.51
N ILE A 110 -9.84 13.36 -15.50
CA ILE A 110 -9.98 14.55 -14.69
C ILE A 110 -8.98 15.59 -15.21
N PRO A 111 -9.44 16.63 -15.94
CA PRO A 111 -8.56 17.67 -16.43
C PRO A 111 -8.09 18.57 -15.29
N ILE A 112 -6.80 18.87 -15.27
CA ILE A 112 -6.15 19.77 -14.31
C ILE A 112 -5.96 21.10 -15.03
N GLN A 113 -6.67 22.14 -14.57
CA GLN A 113 -6.67 23.45 -15.24
C GLN A 113 -5.63 24.40 -14.61
N VAL A 114 -5.24 24.19 -13.35
CA VAL A 114 -4.29 25.04 -12.61
C VAL A 114 -3.39 24.20 -11.67
N SER A 115 -2.16 24.65 -11.36
CA SER A 115 -1.21 23.92 -10.50
C SER A 115 -1.74 23.62 -9.08
N ASN A 116 -2.62 24.46 -8.53
CA ASN A 116 -3.31 24.17 -7.26
C ASN A 116 -4.28 22.99 -7.37
N ASP A 117 -4.78 22.66 -8.56
CA ASP A 117 -5.69 21.54 -8.78
C ASP A 117 -4.98 20.21 -8.62
N ILE A 118 -3.67 20.11 -8.87
CA ILE A 118 -2.90 18.87 -8.66
C ILE A 118 -2.84 18.55 -7.18
N LYS A 119 -2.48 19.53 -6.35
CA LYS A 119 -2.43 19.33 -4.90
C LYS A 119 -3.81 19.03 -4.34
N ASN A 120 -4.84 19.78 -4.76
CA ASN A 120 -6.22 19.52 -4.38
C ASN A 120 -6.74 18.16 -4.86
N THR A 121 -6.32 17.70 -6.04
CA THR A 121 -6.69 16.39 -6.60
C THR A 121 -5.98 15.26 -5.87
N ILE A 122 -4.69 15.41 -5.56
CA ILE A 122 -3.94 14.44 -4.74
C ILE A 122 -4.51 14.39 -3.32
N ASP A 123 -4.83 15.54 -2.72
CA ASP A 123 -5.44 15.62 -1.39
C ASP A 123 -6.86 15.02 -1.40
N ALA A 124 -7.67 15.29 -2.43
CA ALA A 124 -9.00 14.68 -2.60
C ALA A 124 -8.93 13.17 -2.84
N LEU A 125 -7.96 12.69 -3.62
CA LEU A 125 -7.70 11.26 -3.80
C LEU A 125 -7.23 10.61 -2.50
N GLY A 126 -6.39 11.30 -1.73
CA GLY A 126 -6.01 10.89 -0.38
C GLY A 126 -7.23 10.74 0.52
N LYS A 127 -8.11 11.75 0.58
CA LYS A 127 -9.36 11.70 1.35
C LYS A 127 -10.30 10.57 0.91
N LEU A 128 -10.42 10.33 -0.39
CA LEU A 128 -11.26 9.27 -0.95
C LEU A 128 -10.76 7.87 -0.61
N ILE A 129 -9.44 7.67 -0.59
CA ILE A 129 -8.83 6.36 -0.33
C ILE A 129 -8.72 6.10 1.18
N TYR A 130 -8.47 7.13 1.98
CA TYR A 130 -8.14 6.99 3.40
C TYR A 130 -9.27 7.41 4.36
N GLY A 131 -10.34 8.06 3.87
CA GLY A 131 -11.37 8.67 4.72
C GLY A 131 -10.86 9.95 5.40
N GLU A 132 -11.73 10.93 5.60
CA GLU A 132 -11.48 12.00 6.57
C GLU A 132 -11.78 11.46 7.98
N ASP A 133 -10.97 11.81 8.97
CA ASP A 133 -11.45 11.84 10.37
C ASP A 133 -12.58 12.88 10.51
#